data_AF-A0A377NCN0-F1
#
_entry.id   AF-A0A377NCN0-F1
#
_cell.length_a   1.000
_cell.length_b   1.000
_cell.length_c   1.000
_cell.angle_alpha   90.00
_cell.angle_beta   90.00
_cell.angle_gamma   90.00
#
_symmetry.space_group_name_H-M   'P 1'
#
loop_
_entity.id
_entity.type
_entity.pdbx_description
1 polymer ?
#
loop_
_entity_poly.entity_id
_entity_poly.type
_entity_poly.pdbx_seq_one_letter_code
_entity_poly.pdbx_strand_id
1 'polypeptide(L)'
;MKQRLTLRRIGAGILDALIGTMSPLIPAIIGGSMVKLLAMILDMTGVFDKGSSTLIILNVIGDGAFFFLPVMVAASAAIKFKTNMSLAIAIAGVLVHPNFIDLMAKAAQGQPVEFIGFSVTAVKYTYTVIPRCA
;
A
#
# COMPACT_ATOMS: atom_id res chain seq x y z
N MET A 1 -30.00 18.86 -12.07
CA MET A 1 -29.49 20.14 -11.53
C MET A 1 -28.01 20.28 -11.84
N LYS A 2 -27.65 21.02 -12.89
CA LYS A 2 -26.27 21.22 -13.37
C LYS A 2 -25.72 22.49 -12.73
N GLN A 3 -25.07 22.36 -11.57
CA GLN A 3 -24.72 23.50 -10.70
C GLN A 3 -23.21 23.80 -10.80
N ARG A 4 -22.87 25.09 -10.93
CA ARG A 4 -21.55 25.60 -11.33
C ARG A 4 -20.39 25.06 -10.47
N LEU A 5 -19.31 24.67 -11.14
CA LEU A 5 -18.05 24.18 -10.58
C LEU A 5 -17.25 25.36 -10.01
N THR A 6 -17.35 25.58 -8.69
CA THR A 6 -16.51 26.55 -7.98
C THR A 6 -15.23 25.86 -7.49
N LEU A 7 -14.07 26.54 -7.53
CA LEU A 7 -12.76 25.97 -7.12
C LEU A 7 -12.78 25.30 -5.73
N ARG A 8 -13.53 25.88 -4.79
CA ARG A 8 -13.75 25.34 -3.43
C ARG A 8 -14.49 24.00 -3.42
N ARG A 9 -15.36 23.76 -4.40
CA ARG A 9 -16.17 22.54 -4.53
C ARG A 9 -15.36 21.38 -5.12
N ILE A 10 -14.43 21.69 -6.03
CA ILE A 10 -13.46 20.71 -6.55
C ILE A 10 -12.52 20.26 -5.42
N GLY A 11 -12.02 21.21 -4.62
CA GLY A 11 -11.22 20.91 -3.42
C GLY A 11 -11.97 20.03 -2.41
N ALA A 12 -13.23 20.36 -2.11
CA ALA A 12 -14.07 19.54 -1.24
C ALA A 12 -14.31 18.13 -1.81
N GLY A 13 -14.57 18.01 -3.12
CA GLY A 13 -14.80 16.71 -3.77
C GLY A 13 -13.58 15.79 -3.78
N ILE A 14 -12.36 16.35 -3.92
CA ILE A 14 -11.11 15.58 -3.80
C ILE A 14 -10.90 15.10 -2.37
N LEU A 15 -11.15 15.97 -1.38
CA LEU A 15 -11.04 15.60 0.02
C LEU A 15 -12.04 14.51 0.39
N ASP A 16 -13.29 14.62 -0.07
CA ASP A 16 -14.32 13.59 0.12
C ASP A 16 -14.00 12.27 -0.60
N ALA A 17 -13.28 12.33 -1.72
CA ALA A 17 -12.76 11.15 -2.40
C ALA A 17 -11.67 10.49 -1.56
N LEU A 18 -10.70 11.28 -1.07
CA LEU A 18 -9.60 10.79 -0.25
C LEU A 18 -10.10 10.17 1.05
N ILE A 19 -10.96 10.87 1.80
CA ILE A 19 -11.59 10.36 3.03
C ILE A 19 -12.40 9.10 2.74
N GLY A 20 -13.20 9.11 1.66
CA GLY A 20 -14.02 7.97 1.26
C GLY A 20 -13.22 6.71 0.92
N THR A 21 -11.99 6.87 0.42
CA THR A 21 -11.09 5.72 0.19
C THR A 21 -10.34 5.24 1.43
N MET A 22 -10.21 6.06 2.48
CA MET A 22 -9.44 5.71 3.69
C MET A 22 -10.29 5.03 4.78
N SER A 23 -11.58 5.37 4.91
CA SER A 23 -12.47 4.75 5.91
C SER A 23 -12.43 3.21 5.95
N PRO A 24 -12.52 2.47 4.83
CA PRO A 24 -12.45 1.00 4.86
C PRO A 24 -11.04 0.45 5.17
N LEU A 25 -9.98 1.27 5.09
CA LEU A 25 -8.61 0.84 5.39
C LEU A 25 -8.27 0.91 6.88
N ILE A 26 -8.93 1.79 7.63
CA ILE A 26 -8.65 2.01 9.05
C ILE A 26 -8.70 0.70 9.86
N PRO A 27 -9.73 -0.17 9.75
CA PRO A 27 -9.80 -1.40 10.54
C PRO A 27 -8.68 -2.38 10.17
N ALA A 28 -8.35 -2.49 8.88
CA ALA A 28 -7.30 -3.39 8.41
C ALA A 28 -5.92 -2.95 8.91
N ILE A 29 -5.62 -1.65 8.85
CA ILE A 29 -4.36 -1.07 9.33
C ILE A 29 -4.23 -1.25 10.84
N ILE A 30 -5.30 -0.97 11.60
CA ILE A 30 -5.31 -1.16 13.06
C ILE A 30 -5.08 -2.63 13.42
N GLY A 31 -5.80 -3.56 12.77
CA GLY A 31 -5.67 -5.00 13.00
C GLY A 31 -4.25 -5.50 12.72
N GLY A 32 -3.67 -5.17 11.57
CA GLY A 32 -2.30 -5.55 11.22
C GLY A 32 -1.26 -4.97 12.19
N SER A 33 -1.41 -3.69 12.54
CA SER A 33 -0.52 -3.02 13.50
C SER A 33 -0.55 -3.67 14.88
N MET A 34 -1.73 -4.05 15.38
CA MET A 34 -1.88 -4.70 16.68
C MET A 34 -1.15 -6.05 16.71
N VAL A 35 -1.23 -6.85 15.63
CA VAL A 35 -0.51 -8.12 15.52
C VAL A 35 0.99 -7.90 15.43
N LYS A 36 1.44 -6.87 14.71
CA LYS A 36 2.86 -6.51 14.64
C LYS A 36 3.43 -6.04 15.98
N LEU A 37 2.66 -5.25 16.73
CA LEU A 37 3.03 -4.84 18.10
C LEU A 37 3.11 -6.04 19.04
N LEU A 38 2.17 -6.98 18.94
CA LEU A 38 2.23 -8.23 19.69
C LEU A 38 3.50 -9.02 19.34
N ALA A 39 3.80 -9.20 18.05
CA ALA A 39 5.01 -9.87 17.59
C ALA A 39 6.29 -9.20 18.12
N MET A 40 6.33 -7.87 18.13
CA MET A 40 7.45 -7.09 18.65
C MET A 40 7.63 -7.27 20.16
N ILE A 41 6.53 -7.32 20.93
CA ILE A 41 6.58 -7.59 22.37
C ILE A 41 7.07 -9.02 22.64
N LEU A 42 6.63 -10.01 21.85
CA LEU A 42 7.11 -11.39 21.99
C LEU A 42 8.60 -11.53 21.67
N ASP A 43 9.10 -10.77 20.69
CA ASP A 43 10.53 -10.71 20.35
C ASP A 43 11.35 -10.05 21.48
N MET A 44 10.84 -8.95 22.05
CA MET A 44 11.52 -8.23 23.15
C MET A 44 11.51 -8.98 24.48
N THR A 45 10.47 -9.80 24.74
CA THR A 45 10.36 -10.59 25.97
C THR A 45 11.21 -11.86 25.95
N GLY A 46 11.82 -12.20 24.80
CA GLY A 46 12.75 -13.34 24.68
C GLY A 46 12.10 -14.71 24.91
N VAL A 47 10.76 -14.79 24.87
CA VAL A 47 9.99 -16.03 25.07
C VAL A 47 10.24 -17.03 23.92
N PHE A 48 10.62 -16.53 22.75
CA PHE A 48 10.96 -17.31 21.58
C PHE A 48 12.39 -16.99 21.12
N ASP A 49 13.09 -18.00 20.58
CA ASP A 49 14.39 -17.82 19.96
C ASP A 49 14.33 -16.76 18.86
N LYS A 50 15.38 -15.93 18.76
CA LYS A 50 15.47 -14.85 17.77
C LYS A 50 15.41 -15.45 16.37
N GLY A 51 14.30 -15.24 15.66
CA GLY A 51 14.06 -15.82 14.33
C GLY A 51 13.25 -17.12 14.32
N SER A 52 12.61 -17.48 15.43
CA SER A 52 11.64 -18.58 15.44
C SER A 52 10.56 -18.36 14.37
N SER A 53 10.20 -19.43 13.65
CA SER A 53 9.24 -19.37 12.54
C SER A 53 7.91 -18.74 12.95
N THR A 54 7.51 -18.91 14.22
CA THR A 54 6.32 -18.27 14.81
C THR A 54 6.42 -16.74 14.77
N LEU A 55 7.55 -16.15 15.14
CA LEU A 55 7.76 -14.69 15.11
C LEU A 55 7.78 -14.17 13.68
N ILE A 56 8.34 -14.93 12.74
CA ILE A 56 8.37 -14.55 11.32
C ILE A 56 6.94 -14.53 10.76
N ILE A 57 6.14 -15.57 11.02
CA ILE A 57 4.75 -15.64 10.57
C ILE A 57 3.93 -14.50 11.19
N LEU A 58 4.10 -14.21 12.48
CA LEU A 58 3.39 -13.13 13.16
C LEU A 58 3.74 -11.75 12.58
N ASN A 59 5.02 -11.52 12.28
CA ASN A 59 5.47 -10.31 11.60
C ASN A 59 4.88 -10.19 10.19
N VAL A 60 4.87 -11.27 9.41
CA VAL A 60 4.27 -11.29 8.06
C VAL A 60 2.77 -10.99 8.10
N ILE A 61 2.05 -11.55 9.07
CA ILE A 61 0.62 -11.25 9.26
C ILE A 61 0.42 -9.78 9.60
N GLY A 62 1.23 -9.23 10.52
CA GLY A 62 1.17 -7.83 10.90
C GLY A 62 1.52 -6.86 9.77
N ASP A 63 2.47 -7.25 8.92
CA ASP A 63 2.87 -6.49 7.73
C ASP A 63 1.90 -6.63 6.56
N GLY A 64 1.10 -7.70 6.50
CA GLY A 64 0.17 -7.95 5.39
C GLY A 64 -0.77 -6.76 5.11
N ALA A 65 -1.32 -6.15 6.16
CA ALA A 65 -2.19 -4.97 5.99
C ALA A 65 -1.45 -3.80 5.34
N PHE A 66 -0.17 -3.59 5.66
CA PHE A 66 0.60 -2.52 5.06
C PHE A 66 1.17 -2.88 3.68
N PHE A 67 1.54 -4.15 3.50
CA PHE A 67 2.07 -4.67 2.25
C PHE A 67 1.02 -4.60 1.13
N PHE A 68 -0.23 -4.94 1.43
CA PHE A 68 -1.35 -4.89 0.49
C PHE A 68 -2.10 -3.55 0.48
N LEU A 69 -1.52 -2.49 1.05
CA LEU A 69 -2.11 -1.14 0.99
C LEU A 69 -2.51 -0.70 -0.43
N PRO A 70 -1.66 -0.85 -1.47
CA PRO A 70 -2.03 -0.44 -2.83
C PRO A 70 -3.31 -1.12 -3.32
N VAL A 71 -3.49 -2.41 -2.98
CA VAL A 71 -4.66 -3.20 -3.36
C VAL A 71 -5.91 -2.75 -2.59
N MET A 72 -5.78 -2.49 -1.29
CA MET A 72 -6.89 -2.00 -0.47
C MET A 72 -7.34 -0.59 -0.87
N VAL A 73 -6.39 0.30 -1.18
CA VAL A 73 -6.70 1.63 -1.73
C VAL A 73 -7.41 1.50 -3.08
N ALA A 74 -6.94 0.64 -3.97
CA ALA A 74 -7.56 0.44 -5.27
C ALA A 74 -8.99 -0.13 -5.19
N ALA A 75 -9.23 -1.09 -4.28
CA ALA A 75 -10.57 -1.61 -4.02
C ALA A 75 -11.51 -0.49 -3.52
N SER A 76 -11.03 0.33 -2.59
CA SER A 76 -11.81 1.43 -2.01
C SER A 76 -12.06 2.56 -3.02
N ALA A 77 -11.08 2.84 -3.88
CA ALA A 77 -11.21 3.74 -5.01
C ALA A 77 -12.23 3.22 -6.03
N ALA A 78 -12.22 1.93 -6.36
CA ALA A 78 -13.18 1.34 -7.29
C ALA A 78 -14.63 1.50 -6.79
N ILE A 79 -14.86 1.34 -5.49
CA ILE A 79 -16.17 1.56 -4.85
C ILE A 79 -16.58 3.04 -4.95
N LYS A 80 -15.67 3.98 -4.61
CA LYS A 80 -15.95 5.41 -4.60
C LYS A 80 -16.17 5.99 -6.02
N PHE A 81 -15.38 5.55 -6.98
CA PHE A 81 -15.44 6.00 -8.38
C PHE A 81 -16.39 5.15 -9.24
N LYS A 82 -17.03 4.11 -8.68
CA LYS A 82 -17.94 3.18 -9.38
C LYS A 82 -17.33 2.56 -10.63
N THR A 83 -16.06 2.14 -10.54
CA THR A 83 -15.35 1.47 -11.63
C THR A 83 -15.32 -0.05 -11.42
N ASN A 84 -14.82 -0.79 -12.41
CA ASN A 84 -14.70 -2.24 -12.31
C ASN A 84 -13.66 -2.62 -11.24
N MET A 85 -14.13 -3.26 -10.17
CA MET A 85 -13.30 -3.66 -9.03
C MET A 85 -12.20 -4.66 -9.42
N SER A 86 -12.51 -5.63 -10.27
CA SER A 86 -11.53 -6.63 -10.73
C SER A 86 -10.38 -5.98 -11.50
N LEU A 87 -10.68 -4.99 -12.34
CA LEU A 87 -9.66 -4.24 -13.09
C LEU A 87 -8.79 -3.39 -12.15
N ALA A 88 -9.42 -2.68 -11.20
CA ALA A 88 -8.69 -1.83 -10.25
C ALA A 88 -7.74 -2.65 -9.36
N ILE A 89 -8.20 -3.82 -8.88
CA ILE A 89 -7.38 -4.75 -8.11
C ILE A 89 -6.26 -5.34 -8.98
N ALA A 90 -6.51 -5.67 -10.25
CA ALA A 90 -5.48 -6.17 -11.15
C ALA A 90 -4.34 -5.15 -11.36
N ILE A 91 -4.68 -3.86 -11.58
CA ILE A 91 -3.69 -2.79 -11.72
C ILE A 91 -2.87 -2.62 -10.44
N ALA A 92 -3.52 -2.64 -9.28
CA ALA A 92 -2.81 -2.59 -8.00
C ALA A 92 -1.97 -3.85 -7.74
N GLY A 93 -2.41 -5.00 -8.23
CA GLY A 93 -1.69 -6.27 -8.19
C GLY A 93 -0.34 -6.20 -8.92
N VAL A 94 -0.26 -5.47 -10.04
CA VAL A 94 1.01 -5.22 -10.73
C VAL A 94 2.00 -4.46 -9.85
N LEU A 95 1.52 -3.51 -9.03
CA LEU A 95 2.37 -2.71 -8.14
C LEU A 95 2.95 -3.51 -6.96
N VAL A 96 2.26 -4.58 -6.55
CA VAL A 96 2.71 -5.50 -5.49
C VAL A 96 3.29 -6.80 -6.05
N HIS A 97 3.43 -6.90 -7.38
CA HIS A 97 3.95 -8.09 -8.03
C HIS A 97 5.42 -8.31 -7.65
N PRO A 98 5.85 -9.53 -7.26
CA PRO A 98 7.22 -9.78 -6.81
C PRO A 98 8.26 -9.38 -7.84
N ASN A 99 7.98 -9.58 -9.13
CA ASN A 99 8.85 -9.14 -10.22
C ASN A 99 8.97 -7.60 -10.31
N PHE A 100 7.90 -6.87 -10.04
CA PHE A 100 7.93 -5.40 -10.02
C PHE A 100 8.68 -4.89 -8.79
N ILE A 101 8.50 -5.53 -7.64
CA ILE A 101 9.24 -5.23 -6.41
C ILE A 101 10.74 -5.49 -6.61
N ASP A 102 11.13 -6.58 -7.26
CA ASP A 102 12.53 -6.92 -7.55
C ASP A 102 13.17 -5.91 -8.52
N LEU A 103 12.45 -5.52 -9.58
CA LEU A 103 12.90 -4.46 -10.49
C LEU A 103 13.10 -3.13 -9.75
N MET A 104 12.14 -2.72 -8.92
CA MET A 104 12.27 -1.48 -8.13
C MET A 104 13.35 -1.59 -7.04
N ALA A 105 13.63 -2.78 -6.52
CA ALA A 105 14.74 -3.02 -5.60
C ALA A 105 16.10 -2.90 -6.30
N LYS A 106 16.22 -3.40 -7.54
CA LYS A 106 17.41 -3.23 -8.39
C LYS A 106 17.62 -1.77 -8.77
N ALA A 107 16.56 -1.06 -9.13
CA ALA A 107 16.58 0.39 -9.33
C ALA A 107 17.07 1.14 -8.08
N ALA A 108 16.64 0.71 -6.89
CA ALA A 108 17.06 1.32 -5.62
C ALA A 108 18.53 1.07 -5.28
N GLN A 109 19.14 0.02 -5.84
CA GLN A 109 20.55 -0.31 -5.69
C GLN A 109 21.43 0.37 -6.75
N GLY A 110 20.86 1.27 -7.57
CA GLY A 110 21.59 2.01 -8.60
C GLY A 110 21.76 1.26 -9.93
N GLN A 111 21.07 0.13 -10.12
CA GLN A 111 21.01 -0.51 -11.45
C GLN A 111 19.97 0.22 -12.31
N PRO A 112 20.32 0.67 -13.53
CA PRO A 112 19.37 1.36 -14.40
C PRO A 112 18.28 0.38 -14.83
N VAL A 113 17.08 0.58 -14.31
CA VAL A 113 15.88 -0.07 -14.86
C VAL A 113 15.37 0.84 -15.95
N GLU A 114 15.59 0.45 -17.20
CA GLU A 114 15.14 1.23 -18.34
C GLU A 114 13.77 0.73 -18.81
N PHE A 115 12.81 1.64 -18.91
CA PHE A 115 11.56 1.38 -19.60
C PHE A 115 11.53 2.27 -20.84
N ILE A 116 11.64 1.65 -22.02
CA ILE A 116 11.59 2.34 -23.32
C ILE A 116 12.61 3.50 -23.40
N GLY A 117 13.86 3.25 -22.97
CA GLY A 117 14.95 4.23 -23.07
C GLY A 117 14.94 5.37 -22.03
N PHE A 118 14.01 5.35 -21.06
CA PHE A 118 14.02 6.25 -19.91
C PHE A 118 14.42 5.49 -18.64
N SER A 119 15.33 6.09 -17.87
CA SER A 119 15.73 5.58 -16.56
C SER A 119 14.56 5.70 -15.59
N VAL A 120 14.09 4.55 -15.10
CA VAL A 120 13.02 4.46 -14.11
C VAL A 120 13.66 4.59 -12.74
N THR A 121 13.31 5.67 -12.04
CA THR A 121 13.70 5.85 -10.65
C THR A 121 13.04 4.78 -9.79
N ALA A 122 13.75 4.36 -8.74
CA ALA A 122 13.24 3.37 -7.82
C ALA A 122 12.01 3.90 -7.07
N VAL A 123 10.85 3.30 -7.29
CA VAL A 123 9.64 3.65 -6.56
C VAL A 123 9.06 2.42 -5.87
N LYS A 124 9.10 2.43 -4.54
CA LYS A 124 8.43 1.42 -3.72
C LYS A 124 7.03 1.91 -3.35
N TYR A 125 6.02 1.16 -3.78
CA TYR A 125 4.61 1.37 -3.45
C TYR A 125 4.13 0.47 -2.29
N THR A 126 4.93 -0.53 -1.91
CA THR A 126 4.69 -1.33 -0.73
C THR A 126 4.78 -0.44 0.51
N TYR A 127 3.82 -0.53 1.43
CA TYR A 127 3.75 0.28 2.67
C TYR A 127 3.44 1.78 2.49
N THR A 128 3.22 2.31 1.27
CA THR A 128 2.92 3.73 1.07
C THR A 128 1.90 3.98 -0.05
N VAL A 129 1.04 4.98 0.15
CA VAL A 129 0.08 5.46 -0.86
C VAL A 129 0.73 6.51 -1.77
N ILE A 130 1.81 7.15 -1.31
CA ILE A 130 2.55 8.17 -2.04
C ILE A 130 3.94 7.60 -2.38
N PRO A 131 4.33 7.59 -3.67
CA PRO A 131 5.71 7.31 -4.09
C PRO A 131 6.71 8.11 -3.25
N ARG A 132 7.55 7.44 -2.47
CA ARG A 132 8.73 8.10 -1.91
C ARG A 132 9.78 8.11 -3.01
N CYS A 133 9.93 9.24 -3.70
CA CYS A 133 11.13 9.53 -4.48
C CYS A 133 12.25 9.80 -3.47
N ALA A 134 13.12 8.82 -3.23
CA ALA A 134 14.33 9.02 -2.44
C ALA A 134 15.45 8.14 -2.96
#